data_AF-H2V3I0-F1
#
_entry.id   AF-H2V3I0-F1
#
_cell.length_a   1.000
_cell.length_b   1.000
_cell.length_c   1.000
_cell.angle_alpha   90.00
_cell.angle_beta   90.00
_cell.angle_gamma   90.00
#
_symmetry.space_group_name_H-M   'P 1'
#
loop_
_entity.id
_entity.type
_entity.pdbx_description
1 polymer ?
#
loop_
_entity_poly.entity_id
_entity_poly.type
_entity_poly.pdbx_seq_one_letter_code
_entity_poly.pdbx_strand_id
1 'polypeptide(L)'
;LRFLHNTGMEARSASFRSLFWPSNLGQSNFKLISRSEESGPCPIPGLAEEILHMWVKEGSKIHNLLRFATARMEAEDANKASQRQVVFSGSGGGVTKTITCVELMKRRIGGLHQVSKLHYKTVTEIWERTQQGAPGLSVKKTVPAIWILLSKDPLDAQEPGYQPPQTLRVPAEDGERGLRMLLQPALGPPAKFTAKKACPDYWSACSPHSR
;
A
#
# COMPACT_ATOMS: atom_id res chain seq x y z
N LEU A 1 -19.35 24.12 -42.41
CA LEU A 1 -19.40 23.50 -41.06
C LEU A 1 -17.96 23.15 -40.67
N ARG A 2 -17.09 24.06 -40.22
CA ARG A 2 -17.02 24.74 -38.91
C ARG A 2 -17.18 23.80 -37.70
N PHE A 3 -16.02 23.49 -37.13
CA PHE A 3 -15.70 23.29 -35.71
C PHE A 3 -16.40 22.15 -34.94
N LEU A 4 -15.68 21.04 -34.75
CA LEU A 4 -15.66 20.35 -33.45
C LEU A 4 -14.34 20.72 -32.78
N HIS A 5 -14.44 21.65 -31.83
CA HIS A 5 -13.35 22.05 -30.98
C HIS A 5 -13.17 21.00 -29.89
N ASN A 6 -11.94 20.52 -29.79
CA ASN A 6 -11.41 19.68 -28.73
C ASN A 6 -11.61 20.37 -27.38
N THR A 7 -12.55 19.93 -26.54
CA THR A 7 -12.58 20.28 -25.12
C THR A 7 -11.60 19.39 -24.38
N GLY A 8 -10.33 19.81 -24.39
CA GLY A 8 -9.35 19.31 -23.44
C GLY A 8 -9.82 19.66 -22.03
N MET A 9 -10.18 18.65 -21.24
CA MET A 9 -10.22 18.78 -19.79
C MET A 9 -8.77 18.87 -19.31
N GLU A 10 -8.22 20.09 -19.33
CA GLU A 10 -6.98 20.41 -18.66
C GLU A 10 -7.24 20.27 -17.16
N ALA A 11 -6.82 19.15 -16.59
CA ALA A 11 -6.80 18.94 -15.16
C ALA A 11 -5.80 19.94 -14.55
N ARG A 12 -6.27 21.15 -14.26
CA ARG A 12 -5.57 22.08 -13.41
C ARG A 12 -5.45 21.39 -12.06
N SER A 13 -4.24 20.90 -11.78
CA SER A 13 -3.85 20.35 -10.48
C SER A 13 -3.98 21.44 -9.42
N ALA A 14 -5.20 21.69 -8.95
CA ALA A 14 -5.40 22.34 -7.68
C ALA A 14 -4.77 21.41 -6.64
N SER A 15 -3.72 21.88 -5.97
CA SER A 15 -3.19 21.19 -4.79
C SER A 15 -4.36 20.83 -3.89
N PHE A 16 -4.40 19.61 -3.35
CA PHE A 16 -5.47 19.15 -2.45
C PHE A 16 -5.77 20.14 -1.31
N ARG A 17 -4.83 21.04 -0.99
CA ARG A 17 -4.99 22.15 -0.03
C ARG A 17 -5.92 23.29 -0.50
N SER A 18 -6.04 23.54 -1.80
CA SER A 18 -6.80 24.65 -2.39
C SER A 18 -8.32 24.43 -2.38
N LEU A 19 -8.78 23.18 -2.47
CA LEU A 19 -10.22 22.86 -2.56
C LEU A 19 -10.98 23.05 -1.23
N PHE A 20 -10.26 23.25 -0.13
CA PHE A 20 -10.83 23.31 1.23
C PHE A 20 -10.47 24.58 1.99
N TRP A 21 -9.98 25.60 1.31
CA TRP A 21 -9.63 26.88 1.91
C TRP A 21 -10.74 27.91 1.66
N PRO A 22 -11.14 28.72 2.65
CA PRO A 22 -12.13 29.77 2.43
C PRO A 22 -11.67 30.69 1.30
N SER A 23 -12.49 30.81 0.25
CA SER A 23 -12.15 31.54 -0.99
C SER A 23 -11.74 32.99 -0.76
N ASN A 24 -12.15 33.57 0.37
CA ASN A 24 -11.93 34.98 0.74
C ASN A 24 -10.64 35.22 1.54
N LEU A 25 -9.84 34.19 1.85
CA LEU A 25 -8.60 34.33 2.60
C LEU A 25 -7.41 33.92 1.73
N GLY A 26 -6.37 34.75 1.64
CA GLY A 26 -5.11 34.37 0.99
C GLY A 26 -4.33 33.34 1.82
N GLN A 27 -3.94 32.20 1.22
CA GLN A 27 -3.24 31.11 1.91
C GLN A 27 -1.82 31.48 2.40
N SER A 28 -1.18 32.49 1.81
CA SER A 28 0.22 32.86 2.08
C SER A 28 0.46 33.46 3.47
N ASN A 29 -0.59 33.87 4.18
CA ASN A 29 -0.48 34.59 5.45
C ASN A 29 -0.79 33.71 6.68
N PHE A 30 -0.95 32.39 6.50
CA PHE A 30 -1.35 31.50 7.58
C PHE A 30 -0.41 30.30 7.71
N LYS A 31 -0.09 29.94 8.95
CA LYS A 31 0.69 28.75 9.30
C LYS A 31 -0.18 27.78 10.09
N LEU A 32 -0.21 26.51 9.67
CA LEU A 32 -0.87 25.44 10.41
C LEU A 32 -0.07 25.17 11.70
N ILE A 33 -0.72 25.29 12.85
CA ILE A 33 -0.09 25.03 14.16
C ILE A 33 -0.53 23.70 14.72
N SER A 34 -1.83 23.38 14.60
CA SER A 34 -2.38 22.17 15.18
C SER A 34 -3.44 21.58 14.28
N ARG A 35 -3.48 20.25 14.28
CA ARG A 35 -4.52 19.45 13.63
C ARG A 35 -5.00 18.43 14.64
N SER A 36 -6.29 18.46 14.97
CA SER A 36 -6.95 17.47 15.83
C SER A 36 -8.03 16.72 15.06
N GLU A 37 -8.18 15.44 15.37
CA GLU A 37 -9.21 14.57 14.80
C GLU A 37 -10.23 14.23 15.88
N GLU A 38 -11.51 14.29 15.54
CA GLU A 38 -12.57 13.86 16.45
C GLU A 38 -12.57 12.31 16.58
N SER A 39 -12.58 11.82 17.82
CA SER A 39 -12.67 10.39 18.11
C SER A 39 -14.13 9.93 18.00
N GLY A 40 -14.49 9.34 16.87
CA GLY A 40 -15.73 8.58 16.71
C GLY A 40 -15.57 7.11 17.11
N PRO A 41 -16.69 6.40 17.36
CA PRO A 41 -16.67 4.96 17.65
C PRO A 41 -16.07 4.15 16.49
N CYS A 42 -15.55 2.96 16.80
CA CYS A 42 -15.09 2.03 15.79
C CYS A 42 -16.27 1.62 14.89
N PRO A 43 -16.16 1.76 13.55
CA PRO A 43 -17.23 1.39 12.62
C PRO A 43 -17.33 -0.13 12.39
N ILE A 44 -16.44 -0.93 12.98
CA ILE A 44 -16.44 -2.40 12.86
C ILE A 44 -17.15 -2.97 14.09
N PRO A 45 -18.31 -3.64 13.93
CA PRO A 45 -19.04 -4.24 15.04
C PRO A 45 -18.32 -5.49 15.58
N GLY A 46 -18.54 -5.81 16.86
CA GLY A 46 -18.08 -7.07 17.46
C GLY A 46 -16.57 -7.20 17.63
N LEU A 47 -15.84 -6.09 17.66
CA LEU A 47 -14.40 -6.07 17.88
C LEU A 47 -14.07 -6.47 19.33
N ALA A 48 -13.07 -7.33 19.53
CA ALA A 48 -12.59 -7.68 20.87
C ALA A 48 -12.02 -6.45 21.60
N GLU A 49 -12.19 -6.38 22.92
CA GLU A 49 -11.72 -5.26 23.75
C GLU A 49 -10.18 -5.06 23.69
N GLU A 50 -9.42 -6.15 23.47
CA GLU A 50 -7.95 -6.14 23.40
C GLU A 50 -7.41 -6.36 21.97
N ILE A 51 -8.05 -5.78 20.95
CA ILE A 51 -7.54 -5.88 19.59
C ILE A 51 -6.28 -5.04 19.35
N LEU A 52 -5.34 -5.57 18.57
CA LEU A 52 -4.19 -4.80 18.09
C LEU A 52 -4.66 -3.74 17.08
N HIS A 53 -4.62 -2.47 17.46
CA HIS A 53 -5.01 -1.36 16.61
C HIS A 53 -3.80 -0.51 16.15
N MET A 54 -3.55 -0.52 14.85
CA MET A 54 -2.49 0.21 14.17
C MET A 54 -3.04 1.52 13.56
N TRP A 55 -2.71 2.64 14.18
CA TRP A 55 -3.04 3.98 13.66
C TRP A 55 -2.02 4.43 12.62
N VAL A 56 -2.47 4.59 11.38
CA VAL A 56 -1.63 4.99 10.25
C VAL A 56 -1.88 6.46 9.92
N LYS A 57 -0.83 7.26 10.10
CA LYS A 57 -0.81 8.69 9.81
C LYS A 57 0.08 8.98 8.59
N GLU A 58 -0.01 10.20 8.08
CA GLU A 58 0.80 10.66 6.95
C GLU A 58 2.31 10.51 7.21
N GLY A 59 2.77 10.70 8.46
CA GLY A 59 4.17 10.52 8.85
C GLY A 59 4.59 9.07 9.15
N SER A 60 3.66 8.12 9.18
CA SER A 60 3.95 6.74 9.60
C SER A 60 4.97 6.06 8.68
N LYS A 61 5.91 5.34 9.30
CA LYS A 61 6.92 4.52 8.63
C LYS A 61 6.35 3.11 8.46
N ILE A 62 5.96 2.79 7.21
CA ILE A 62 5.32 1.51 6.85
C ILE A 62 6.12 0.31 7.37
N HIS A 63 7.45 0.33 7.20
CA HIS A 63 8.32 -0.74 7.67
C HIS A 63 8.16 -1.03 9.17
N ASN A 64 8.10 0.01 10.01
CA ASN A 64 7.98 -0.15 11.46
C ASN A 64 6.61 -0.71 11.85
N LEU A 65 5.54 -0.22 11.21
CA LEU A 65 4.19 -0.71 11.43
C LEU A 65 4.07 -2.19 11.06
N LEU A 66 4.57 -2.56 9.88
CA LEU A 66 4.53 -3.93 9.39
C LEU A 66 5.38 -4.86 10.27
N ARG A 67 6.61 -4.47 10.62
CA ARG A 67 7.48 -5.27 11.49
C ARG A 67 6.78 -5.59 12.81
N PHE A 68 6.16 -4.59 13.44
CA PHE A 68 5.45 -4.77 14.71
C PHE A 68 4.19 -5.63 14.56
N ALA A 69 3.34 -5.31 13.59
CA ALA A 69 2.08 -6.02 13.38
C ALA A 69 2.30 -7.48 12.97
N THR A 70 3.27 -7.73 12.07
CA THR A 70 3.64 -9.08 11.60
C THR A 70 4.12 -9.92 12.79
N ALA A 71 5.08 -9.42 13.58
CA ALA A 71 5.60 -10.14 14.74
C ALA A 71 4.51 -10.50 15.77
N ARG A 72 3.53 -9.59 16.01
CA ARG A 72 2.43 -9.86 16.95
C ARG A 72 1.42 -10.88 16.41
N MET A 73 1.16 -10.85 15.11
CA MET A 73 0.22 -11.76 14.45
C MET A 73 0.84 -13.14 14.19
N GLU A 74 2.15 -13.25 14.00
CA GLU A 74 2.88 -14.52 13.80
C GLU A 74 3.36 -15.18 15.08
N ALA A 75 3.39 -14.45 16.21
CA ALA A 75 3.83 -15.02 17.48
C ALA A 75 2.97 -16.23 17.88
N GLU A 76 3.61 -17.39 18.00
CA GLU A 76 3.04 -18.64 18.51
C GLU A 76 3.64 -18.94 19.88
N ASP A 77 3.43 -18.04 20.84
CA ASP A 77 3.93 -18.24 22.21
C ASP A 77 2.95 -19.10 23.00
N ALA A 78 3.40 -20.27 23.50
CA ALA A 78 2.58 -21.17 24.33
C ALA A 78 2.03 -20.50 25.62
N ASN A 79 2.64 -19.41 26.06
CA ASN A 79 2.27 -18.66 27.26
C ASN A 79 1.61 -17.29 26.98
N LYS A 80 1.37 -16.93 25.71
CA LYS A 80 0.73 -15.66 25.33
C LYS A 80 -0.19 -15.88 24.14
N ALA A 81 -1.46 -15.55 24.28
CA ALA A 81 -2.42 -15.67 23.19
C ALA A 81 -1.89 -14.94 21.94
N SER A 82 -1.65 -15.69 20.87
CA SER A 82 -1.27 -15.14 19.57
C SER A 82 -2.32 -14.12 19.15
N GLN A 83 -1.88 -12.95 18.66
CA GLN A 83 -2.85 -11.96 18.17
C GLN A 83 -3.51 -12.55 16.92
N ARG A 84 -4.81 -12.85 17.01
CA ARG A 84 -5.60 -13.41 15.89
C ARG A 84 -6.07 -12.34 14.91
N GLN A 85 -6.18 -11.10 15.39
CA GLN A 85 -6.80 -10.00 14.68
C GLN A 85 -6.02 -8.69 14.85
N VAL A 86 -5.96 -7.90 13.77
CA VAL A 86 -5.37 -6.57 13.76
C VAL A 86 -6.25 -5.61 12.97
N VAL A 87 -6.39 -4.39 13.48
CA VAL A 87 -7.06 -3.30 12.77
C VAL A 87 -6.05 -2.28 12.31
N PHE A 88 -6.11 -1.90 11.05
CA PHE A 88 -5.42 -0.74 10.52
C PHE A 88 -6.43 0.38 10.25
N SER A 89 -6.16 1.58 10.74
CA SER A 89 -7.01 2.74 10.43
C SER A 89 -6.19 3.95 10.04
N GLY A 90 -6.70 4.72 9.09
CA GLY A 90 -6.10 5.99 8.68
C GLY A 90 -7.13 6.95 8.13
N SER A 91 -6.76 8.23 8.12
CA SER A 91 -7.61 9.35 7.71
C SER A 91 -6.80 10.33 6.86
N GLY A 92 -7.49 11.04 5.95
CA GLY A 92 -6.86 12.00 5.03
C GLY A 92 -5.65 11.39 4.28
N GLY A 93 -4.49 12.04 4.38
CA GLY A 93 -3.24 11.57 3.75
C GLY A 93 -2.71 10.22 4.26
N GLY A 94 -3.26 9.68 5.35
CA GLY A 94 -2.91 8.35 5.89
C GLY A 94 -3.66 7.18 5.22
N VAL A 95 -4.76 7.44 4.49
CA VAL A 95 -5.62 6.38 3.91
C VAL A 95 -4.84 5.47 2.98
N THR A 96 -4.10 6.03 2.01
CA THR A 96 -3.32 5.24 1.05
C THR A 96 -2.30 4.36 1.74
N LYS A 97 -1.58 4.89 2.74
CA LYS A 97 -0.62 4.12 3.53
C LYS A 97 -1.27 2.99 4.33
N THR A 98 -2.49 3.21 4.81
CA THR A 98 -3.28 2.18 5.53
C THR A 98 -3.54 0.98 4.62
N ILE A 99 -4.01 1.25 3.41
CA ILE A 99 -4.25 0.22 2.39
C ILE A 99 -2.93 -0.47 2.03
N THR A 100 -1.85 0.28 1.81
CA THR A 100 -0.52 -0.30 1.53
C THR A 100 -0.03 -1.23 2.65
N CYS A 101 -0.19 -0.83 3.92
CA CYS A 101 0.15 -1.68 5.05
C CYS A 101 -0.65 -2.99 5.03
N VAL A 102 -1.96 -2.92 4.80
CA VAL A 102 -2.82 -4.11 4.73
C VAL A 102 -2.42 -5.04 3.59
N GLU A 103 -2.20 -4.53 2.38
CA GLU A 103 -1.83 -5.36 1.24
C GLU A 103 -0.45 -6.02 1.44
N LEU A 104 0.50 -5.32 2.04
CA LEU A 104 1.80 -5.91 2.39
C LEU A 104 1.69 -6.93 3.52
N MET A 105 0.79 -6.71 4.48
CA MET A 105 0.54 -7.66 5.57
C MET A 105 -0.03 -8.98 5.04
N LYS A 106 -1.01 -8.94 4.12
CA LYS A 106 -1.59 -10.13 3.47
C LYS A 106 -0.60 -10.93 2.63
N ARG A 107 0.48 -10.29 2.13
CA ARG A 107 1.57 -10.98 1.43
C ARG A 107 2.51 -11.74 2.38
N ARG A 108 2.64 -11.26 3.63
CA ARG A 108 3.49 -11.88 4.66
C ARG A 108 2.75 -13.01 5.36
N ILE A 109 1.48 -12.77 5.70
CA ILE A 109 0.61 -13.73 6.39
C ILE A 109 -0.52 -14.09 5.43
N GLY A 110 -0.47 -15.32 4.91
CA GLY A 110 -1.55 -15.89 4.11
C GLY A 110 -2.79 -16.19 4.94
N GLY A 111 -3.91 -16.43 4.28
CA GLY A 111 -5.14 -16.90 4.96
C GLY A 111 -5.92 -15.83 5.73
N LEU A 112 -5.57 -14.54 5.60
CA LEU A 112 -6.25 -13.47 6.32
C LEU A 112 -7.60 -13.08 5.68
N HIS A 113 -8.67 -13.18 6.47
CA HIS A 113 -9.96 -12.57 6.18
C HIS A 113 -9.88 -11.07 6.40
N GLN A 114 -10.62 -10.29 5.60
CA GLN A 114 -10.61 -8.83 5.69
C GLN A 114 -12.03 -8.27 5.75
N VAL A 115 -12.24 -7.23 6.55
CA VAL A 115 -13.43 -6.35 6.48
C VAL A 115 -12.96 -4.90 6.44
N SER A 116 -13.41 -4.15 5.43
CA SER A 116 -13.05 -2.74 5.22
C SER A 116 -14.26 -1.82 5.37
N LYS A 117 -14.15 -0.80 6.22
CA LYS A 117 -15.18 0.23 6.43
C LYS A 117 -14.65 1.60 6.08
N LEU A 118 -15.37 2.31 5.21
CA LEU A 118 -15.10 3.69 4.84
C LEU A 118 -16.09 4.60 5.56
N HIS A 119 -15.60 5.74 6.02
CA HIS A 119 -16.41 6.75 6.68
C HIS A 119 -15.72 8.12 6.58
N TYR A 120 -16.45 9.17 6.91
CA TYR A 120 -15.89 10.52 7.01
C TYR A 120 -15.62 10.87 8.47
N LYS A 121 -14.58 11.66 8.72
CA LYS A 121 -14.28 12.25 10.03
C LYS A 121 -14.07 13.74 9.92
N THR A 122 -14.43 14.47 10.97
CA THR A 122 -14.15 15.90 11.09
C THR A 122 -12.76 16.10 11.68
N VAL A 123 -11.96 16.92 11.00
CA VAL A 123 -10.63 17.35 11.42
C VAL A 123 -10.69 18.84 11.67
N THR A 124 -10.25 19.27 12.85
CA THR A 124 -10.13 20.69 13.17
C THR A 124 -8.68 21.11 12.99
N GLU A 125 -8.45 22.11 12.15
CA GLU A 125 -7.14 22.72 11.94
C GLU A 125 -7.10 24.12 12.54
N ILE A 126 -6.09 24.37 13.36
CA ILE A 126 -5.83 25.68 13.97
C ILE A 126 -4.67 26.32 13.19
N TRP A 127 -4.97 27.48 12.61
CA TRP A 127 -4.06 28.27 11.81
C TRP A 127 -3.79 29.60 12.50
N GLU A 128 -2.54 30.04 12.53
CA GLU A 128 -2.16 31.37 13.00
C GLU A 128 -1.79 32.25 11.82
N ARG A 129 -2.10 33.54 11.92
CA ARG A 129 -1.64 34.52 10.93
C ARG A 129 -0.17 34.85 11.19
N THR A 130 0.60 34.94 10.12
CA THR A 130 2.03 35.30 10.19
C THR A 130 2.24 36.74 10.70
N GLN A 131 1.21 37.58 10.68
CA GLN A 131 1.24 38.95 11.23
C GLN A 131 1.02 38.92 12.74
N GLN A 132 1.94 39.54 13.50
CA GLN A 132 1.85 39.65 14.96
C GLN A 132 0.54 40.34 15.41
N GLY A 133 -0.16 39.74 16.36
CA GLY A 133 -1.37 40.30 16.98
C GLY A 133 -2.68 40.07 16.20
N ALA A 134 -2.64 39.39 15.06
CA ALA A 134 -3.85 39.09 14.28
C ALA A 134 -4.54 37.79 14.76
N PRO A 135 -5.88 37.71 14.75
CA PRO A 135 -6.60 36.54 15.22
C PRO A 135 -6.33 35.31 14.32
N GLY A 136 -6.15 34.16 14.96
CA GLY A 136 -6.05 32.86 14.29
C GLY A 136 -7.36 32.41 13.65
N LEU A 137 -7.29 31.34 12.86
CA LEU A 137 -8.42 30.74 12.16
C LEU A 137 -8.55 29.26 12.57
N SER A 138 -9.75 28.85 12.97
CA SER A 138 -10.11 27.44 13.13
C SER A 138 -10.92 26.98 11.93
N VAL A 139 -10.45 25.94 11.24
CA VAL A 139 -11.15 25.36 10.08
C VAL A 139 -11.51 23.92 10.39
N LYS A 140 -12.81 23.59 10.31
CA LYS A 140 -13.29 22.20 10.35
C LYS A 140 -13.34 21.66 8.93
N LYS A 141 -12.71 20.50 8.71
CA LYS A 141 -12.64 19.80 7.42
C LYS A 141 -13.19 18.39 7.56
N THR A 142 -14.03 17.99 6.64
CA THR A 142 -14.44 16.60 6.50
C THR A 142 -13.41 15.86 5.67
N VAL A 143 -12.80 14.81 6.23
CA VAL A 143 -11.79 14.00 5.53
C VAL A 143 -12.25 12.55 5.42
N PRO A 144 -11.89 11.85 4.32
CA PRO A 144 -12.13 10.43 4.22
C PRO A 144 -11.27 9.67 5.23
N ALA A 145 -11.80 8.58 5.76
CA ALA A 145 -11.13 7.69 6.68
C ALA A 145 -11.52 6.24 6.38
N ILE A 146 -10.64 5.33 6.78
CA ILE A 146 -10.80 3.89 6.54
C ILE A 146 -10.41 3.12 7.80
N TRP A 147 -11.13 2.04 8.07
CA TRP A 147 -10.77 0.98 9.02
C TRP A 147 -10.74 -0.34 8.27
N ILE A 148 -9.70 -1.13 8.50
CA ILE A 148 -9.55 -2.44 7.90
C ILE A 148 -9.19 -3.43 9.01
N LEU A 149 -10.09 -4.37 9.27
CA LEU A 149 -9.83 -5.53 10.11
C LEU A 149 -9.19 -6.63 9.26
N LEU A 150 -8.12 -7.22 9.76
CA LEU A 150 -7.55 -8.49 9.27
C LEU A 150 -7.67 -9.53 10.37
N SER A 151 -8.13 -10.73 10.02
CA SER A 151 -8.39 -11.83 10.95
C SER A 151 -7.86 -13.15 10.39
N LYS A 152 -7.22 -13.96 11.24
CA LYS A 152 -6.92 -15.36 10.92
C LYS A 152 -8.16 -16.25 10.99
N ASP A 153 -9.12 -15.85 11.81
CA ASP A 153 -10.40 -16.55 11.95
C ASP A 153 -11.41 -16.06 10.90
N PRO A 154 -12.29 -16.94 10.40
CA PRO A 154 -13.36 -16.54 9.49
C PRO A 154 -14.19 -15.39 10.04
N LEU A 155 -14.52 -14.44 9.16
CA LEU A 155 -15.44 -13.34 9.44
C LEU A 155 -16.77 -13.60 8.72
N ASP A 156 -17.81 -12.87 9.10
CA ASP A 156 -19.10 -12.95 8.42
C ASP A 156 -18.95 -12.54 6.94
N ALA A 157 -19.25 -13.48 6.04
CA ALA A 157 -19.15 -13.27 4.60
C ALA A 157 -20.24 -12.33 4.06
N GLN A 158 -21.31 -12.10 4.81
CA GLN A 158 -22.38 -11.15 4.46
C GLN A 158 -22.08 -9.72 4.92
N GLU A 159 -21.04 -9.52 5.74
CA GLU A 159 -20.69 -8.19 6.24
C GLU A 159 -20.22 -7.29 5.08
N PRO A 160 -20.82 -6.10 4.87
CA PRO A 160 -20.42 -5.21 3.80
C PRO A 160 -18.94 -4.83 3.89
N GLY A 161 -18.20 -4.98 2.79
CA GLY A 161 -16.76 -4.74 2.77
C GLY A 161 -15.91 -5.95 3.20
N TYR A 162 -16.53 -7.10 3.44
CA TYR A 162 -15.82 -8.37 3.57
C TYR A 162 -15.07 -8.74 2.29
N GLN A 163 -13.87 -9.31 2.47
CA GLN A 163 -13.06 -9.91 1.43
C GLN A 163 -12.46 -11.23 1.95
N PRO A 164 -12.62 -12.35 1.21
CA PRO A 164 -12.06 -13.63 1.62
C PRO A 164 -10.52 -13.64 1.51
N PRO A 165 -9.86 -14.61 2.17
CA PRO A 165 -8.42 -14.78 2.06
C PRO A 165 -7.93 -14.94 0.63
N GLN A 166 -6.83 -14.29 0.30
CA GLN A 166 -6.19 -14.46 -1.00
C GLN A 166 -5.46 -15.79 -1.03
N THR A 167 -5.69 -16.59 -2.08
CA THR A 167 -4.85 -17.75 -2.38
C THR A 167 -3.49 -17.22 -2.82
N LEU A 168 -2.49 -17.29 -1.94
CA LEU A 168 -1.11 -17.06 -2.33
C LEU A 168 -0.78 -18.15 -3.36
N ARG A 169 -0.58 -17.76 -4.62
CA ARG A 169 -0.02 -18.66 -5.62
C ARG A 169 1.40 -18.98 -5.17
N VAL A 170 1.58 -20.12 -4.50
CA VAL A 170 2.88 -20.77 -4.43
C VAL A 170 3.25 -21.05 -5.88
N PRO A 171 4.35 -20.49 -6.42
CA PRO A 171 4.88 -21.01 -7.68
C PRO A 171 5.06 -22.49 -7.43
N ALA A 172 4.37 -23.33 -8.20
CA ALA A 172 4.56 -24.77 -8.12
C ALA A 172 6.06 -25.03 -8.11
N GLU A 173 6.54 -25.82 -7.15
CA GLU A 173 7.91 -26.31 -7.19
C GLU A 173 8.00 -27.28 -8.37
N ASP A 174 8.14 -26.72 -9.58
CA ASP A 174 8.53 -27.44 -10.76
C ASP A 174 10.01 -27.77 -10.56
N GLY A 175 10.22 -28.99 -10.06
CA GLY A 175 11.53 -29.63 -10.08
C GLY A 175 12.16 -29.46 -11.46
N GLU A 176 13.36 -28.86 -11.46
CA GLU A 176 14.37 -28.89 -12.51
C GLU A 176 13.87 -28.97 -13.97
N ARG A 177 13.79 -27.80 -14.63
CA ARG A 177 14.25 -27.51 -16.02
C ARG A 177 13.49 -26.32 -16.63
N GLY A 178 13.77 -25.10 -16.15
CA GLY A 178 13.09 -23.89 -16.63
C GLY A 178 13.98 -22.68 -16.87
N LEU A 179 15.29 -22.85 -16.99
CA LEU A 179 16.25 -21.76 -17.29
C LEU A 179 16.86 -21.92 -18.68
N ARG A 180 16.02 -21.99 -19.73
CA ARG A 180 16.39 -21.64 -21.12
C ARG A 180 15.14 -21.29 -21.92
N MET A 181 14.57 -20.11 -21.67
CA MET A 181 13.68 -19.50 -22.66
C MET A 181 13.73 -17.98 -22.56
N LEU A 182 14.81 -17.39 -23.08
CA LEU A 182 14.82 -16.02 -23.59
C LEU A 182 15.96 -15.88 -24.61
N LEU A 183 15.61 -15.27 -25.74
CA LEU A 183 16.35 -15.07 -26.99
C LEU A 183 16.34 -16.26 -27.98
N GLN A 184 15.25 -16.34 -28.75
CA GLN A 184 15.34 -16.67 -30.17
C GLN A 184 15.25 -15.36 -30.98
N PRO A 185 16.15 -15.10 -31.93
CA PRO A 185 15.83 -14.31 -33.11
C PRO A 185 15.27 -15.24 -34.20
N ALA A 186 14.16 -14.83 -34.79
CA ALA A 186 13.55 -15.48 -35.96
C ALA A 186 14.53 -15.51 -37.13
N LEU A 187 14.63 -16.64 -37.86
CA LEU A 187 15.05 -16.76 -39.26
C LEU A 187 14.69 -18.18 -39.76
N GLY A 188 14.22 -18.27 -41.02
CA GLY A 188 13.47 -19.40 -41.59
C GLY A 188 14.22 -20.73 -41.81
N PRO A 189 13.59 -21.71 -42.49
CA PRO A 189 14.05 -23.10 -42.48
C PRO A 189 15.17 -23.33 -43.50
N PRO A 190 16.25 -24.06 -43.16
CA PRO A 190 17.23 -24.46 -44.16
C PRO A 190 16.93 -25.86 -44.71
N ALA A 191 17.13 -25.97 -46.02
CA ALA A 191 17.15 -27.19 -46.78
C ALA A 191 18.36 -28.08 -46.45
N LYS A 192 18.20 -29.36 -46.77
CA LYS A 192 19.17 -30.46 -46.70
C LYS A 192 20.44 -30.10 -47.48
N PHE A 193 21.64 -30.35 -46.95
CA PHE A 193 22.80 -30.85 -47.72
C PHE A 193 23.89 -31.43 -46.81
N THR A 194 24.71 -32.27 -47.43
CA THR A 194 25.53 -33.37 -46.90
C THR A 194 26.95 -33.00 -46.44
N ALA A 195 27.45 -33.71 -45.43
CA ALA A 195 28.80 -34.28 -45.22
C ALA A 195 30.09 -33.47 -45.55
N LYS A 196 31.04 -33.43 -44.59
CA LYS A 196 32.43 -34.01 -44.61
C LYS A 196 33.46 -33.22 -43.76
N LYS A 197 34.31 -33.99 -43.04
CA LYS A 197 35.71 -33.76 -42.53
C LYS A 197 35.95 -32.60 -41.53
N ALA A 198 36.40 -32.83 -40.29
CA ALA A 198 37.69 -33.34 -39.76
C ALA A 198 38.85 -32.31 -39.74
N CYS A 199 39.10 -31.74 -38.52
CA CYS A 199 40.36 -31.33 -37.83
C CYS A 199 41.48 -30.54 -38.56
N PRO A 200 42.50 -29.92 -37.88
CA PRO A 200 42.75 -29.64 -36.43
C PRO A 200 43.37 -28.21 -36.16
N ASP A 201 43.85 -28.01 -34.92
CA ASP A 201 44.82 -27.00 -34.42
C ASP A 201 44.24 -25.60 -34.06
N TYR A 202 44.61 -24.87 -33.02
CA TYR A 202 45.84 -24.79 -32.21
C TYR A 202 45.56 -23.98 -30.91
N TRP A 203 46.46 -24.12 -29.93
CA TRP A 203 46.80 -23.23 -28.80
C TRP A 203 46.43 -23.68 -27.38
N SER A 204 47.36 -24.45 -26.82
CA SER A 204 47.64 -24.67 -25.39
C SER A 204 47.89 -23.36 -24.63
N ALA A 205 47.56 -23.35 -23.33
CA ALA A 205 48.46 -23.00 -22.22
C ALA A 205 47.83 -22.22 -21.04
N CYS A 206 48.15 -22.73 -19.84
CA CYS A 206 48.31 -22.07 -18.54
C CYS A 206 47.09 -21.75 -17.65
N SER A 207 46.82 -22.69 -16.74
CA SER A 207 46.55 -22.46 -15.30
C SER A 207 47.87 -22.56 -14.50
N PRO A 208 47.91 -22.47 -13.15
CA PRO A 208 47.24 -21.58 -12.18
C PRO A 208 48.24 -21.04 -11.10
N HIS A 209 47.82 -20.15 -10.19
CA HIS A 209 48.14 -20.10 -8.72
C HIS A 209 47.77 -18.71 -8.16
N SER A 210 46.84 -18.61 -7.21
CA SER A 210 47.02 -18.63 -5.74
C SER A 210 47.92 -17.51 -5.20
N ARG A 211 47.31 -16.52 -4.55
CA ARG A 211 47.48 -16.24 -3.11
C ARG A 211 46.46 -15.20 -2.66
#